data_AF-A0A1H2E278-F1
#
_entry.id   AF-A0A1H2E278-F1
#
_cell.length_a   1.000
_cell.length_b   1.000
_cell.length_c   1.000
_cell.angle_alpha   90.00
_cell.angle_beta   90.00
_cell.angle_gamma   90.00
#
_symmetry.space_group_name_H-M   'P 1'
#
loop_
_entity.id
_entity.type
_entity.pdbx_description
1 polymer ?
#
loop_
_entity_poly.entity_id
_entity_poly.type
_entity_poly.pdbx_seq_one_letter_code
_entity_poly.pdbx_strand_id
1 'polypeptide(L)'
;MRGASPALVALAAFFWGLSGGIGGMLMAAGWDAFVVAFYRGVIGLLFILVWLSLRRHDNGLRSHRLWFWSTVAGLGAAGNFAFYFLSIEHGSVAVAATLMYCAPLYVYLASFALRLEKPNALKWTAIAVVILGMGLLTEVHDIGANGITPIGIGAGLLAGLCYALFIFGFKYAAPHGSPQAILSIAFLVLACALIWPADRAQTLAVLSTPDWPLFAALGVLGAGLSFVVYIYGLRKTSPALASMVAMIEPVTASLFGLLLLDESLVWHQGLGMGLILVTVTALSVYSSDGRPLSRHSVFTSRHRH
;
A
#
# COMPACT_ATOMS: atom_id res chain seq x y z
N MET A 1 -13.17 -21.16 -0.40
CA MET A 1 -12.31 -20.54 0.64
C MET A 1 -12.48 -19.03 0.60
N ARG A 2 -13.33 -18.45 1.46
CA ARG A 2 -13.63 -17.00 1.48
C ARG A 2 -12.66 -16.21 2.38
N GLY A 3 -12.13 -16.82 3.44
CA GLY A 3 -11.11 -16.23 4.33
C GLY A 3 -9.68 -16.17 3.77
N ALA A 4 -9.41 -16.81 2.61
CA ALA A 4 -8.07 -16.78 2.01
C ALA A 4 -7.69 -15.40 1.45
N SER A 5 -8.67 -14.57 1.08
CA SER A 5 -8.39 -13.30 0.38
C SER A 5 -7.88 -12.18 1.31
N PRO A 6 -8.47 -11.96 2.50
CA PRO A 6 -7.88 -11.06 3.50
C PRO A 6 -6.52 -11.54 3.99
N ALA A 7 -6.33 -12.86 4.14
CA ALA A 7 -5.03 -13.43 4.53
C ALA A 7 -3.93 -13.14 3.50
N LEU A 8 -4.25 -13.18 2.19
CA LEU A 8 -3.31 -12.77 1.14
C LEU A 8 -2.95 -11.27 1.24
N VAL A 9 -3.93 -10.41 1.54
CA VAL A 9 -3.65 -8.97 1.75
C VAL A 9 -2.77 -8.77 2.99
N ALA A 10 -3.04 -9.49 4.08
CA ALA A 10 -2.23 -9.45 5.30
C ALA A 10 -0.79 -9.91 5.03
N LEU A 11 -0.61 -10.99 4.26
CA LEU A 11 0.70 -11.48 3.86
C LEU A 11 1.45 -10.47 2.98
N ALA A 12 0.75 -9.79 2.07
CA ALA A 12 1.35 -8.71 1.29
C ALA A 12 1.80 -7.54 2.19
N ALA A 13 0.97 -7.13 3.15
CA ALA A 13 1.28 -6.07 4.10
C ALA A 13 2.48 -6.42 5.00
N PHE A 14 2.60 -7.68 5.41
CA PHE A 14 3.77 -8.18 6.13
C PHE A 14 5.04 -8.03 5.28
N PHE A 15 5.02 -8.46 4.01
CA PHE A 15 6.17 -8.26 3.12
C PHE A 15 6.49 -6.78 2.86
N TRP A 16 5.48 -5.92 2.80
CA TRP A 16 5.69 -4.48 2.70
C TRP A 16 6.38 -3.91 3.93
N GLY A 17 6.03 -4.35 5.14
CA GLY A 17 6.67 -3.92 6.37
C GLY A 17 8.14 -4.37 6.46
N LEU A 18 8.44 -5.63 6.11
CA LEU A 18 9.82 -6.11 6.01
C LEU A 18 10.63 -5.30 4.99
N SER A 19 10.04 -5.05 3.83
CA SER A 19 10.67 -4.21 2.81
C SER A 19 10.81 -2.76 3.25
N GLY A 20 9.90 -2.23 4.07
CA GLY A 20 10.00 -0.90 4.66
C GLY A 20 11.21 -0.80 5.59
N GLY A 21 11.42 -1.79 6.45
CA GLY A 21 12.60 -1.90 7.30
C GLY A 21 13.92 -1.94 6.51
N ILE A 22 13.99 -2.76 5.46
CA ILE A 22 15.14 -2.80 4.54
C ILE A 22 15.36 -1.43 3.86
N GLY A 23 14.27 -0.76 3.45
CA GLY A 23 14.34 0.58 2.90
C GLY A 23 14.91 1.59 3.91
N GLY A 24 14.51 1.49 5.17
CA GLY A 24 15.07 2.28 6.28
C GLY A 24 16.58 2.06 6.44
N MET A 25 17.05 0.81 6.39
CA MET A 25 18.49 0.49 6.43
C MET A 25 19.27 1.13 5.27
N LEU A 26 18.72 1.07 4.05
CA LEU A 26 19.34 1.69 2.87
C LEU A 26 19.42 3.21 3.01
N MET A 27 18.34 3.86 3.47
CA MET A 27 18.35 5.30 3.72
C MET A 27 19.33 5.68 4.83
N ALA A 28 19.43 4.88 5.89
CA ALA A 28 20.42 5.06 6.97
C ALA A 28 21.86 4.89 6.47
N ALA A 29 22.08 4.07 5.43
CA ALA A 29 23.36 3.95 4.74
C ALA A 29 23.67 5.12 3.78
N GLY A 30 22.78 6.12 3.69
CA GLY A 30 22.98 7.34 2.90
C GLY A 30 22.38 7.30 1.49
N TRP A 31 21.61 6.26 1.16
CA TRP A 31 20.89 6.20 -0.12
C TRP A 31 19.70 7.15 -0.13
N ASP A 32 19.56 7.88 -1.24
CA ASP A 32 18.44 8.76 -1.52
C ASP A 32 17.11 7.98 -1.56
N ALA A 33 16.08 8.57 -0.98
CA ALA A 33 14.79 7.92 -0.80
C ALA A 33 14.13 7.61 -2.16
N PHE A 34 14.27 8.49 -3.16
CA PHE A 34 13.76 8.25 -4.50
C PHE A 34 14.54 7.15 -5.23
N VAL A 35 15.86 7.05 -5.04
CA VAL A 35 16.68 5.92 -5.53
C VAL A 35 16.18 4.60 -4.94
N VAL A 36 15.94 4.54 -3.62
CA VAL A 36 15.43 3.34 -2.93
C VAL A 36 14.05 2.94 -3.48
N ALA A 37 13.12 3.88 -3.62
CA ALA A 37 11.79 3.60 -4.17
C ALA A 37 11.83 3.23 -5.67
N PHE A 38 12.70 3.87 -6.45
CA PHE A 38 12.92 3.54 -7.85
C PHE A 38 13.40 2.10 -8.02
N TYR A 39 14.44 1.69 -7.29
CA TYR A 39 14.96 0.32 -7.36
C TYR A 39 13.98 -0.72 -6.80
N ARG A 40 13.20 -0.38 -5.76
CA ARG A 40 12.07 -1.21 -5.32
C ARG A 40 11.12 -1.50 -6.49
N GLY A 41 10.76 -0.45 -7.24
CA GLY A 41 9.91 -0.53 -8.42
C GLY A 41 10.50 -1.33 -9.58
N VAL A 42 11.74 -1.03 -9.97
CA VAL A 42 12.43 -1.67 -11.11
C VAL A 42 12.67 -3.16 -10.85
N ILE A 43 13.16 -3.52 -9.67
CA ILE A 43 13.42 -4.92 -9.33
C ILE A 43 12.09 -5.70 -9.25
N GLY A 44 11.05 -5.08 -8.69
CA GLY A 44 9.69 -5.62 -8.74
C GLY A 44 9.19 -5.84 -10.17
N LEU A 45 9.37 -4.84 -11.04
CA LEU A 45 9.03 -4.92 -12.46
C LEU A 45 9.77 -6.08 -13.14
N LEU A 46 11.08 -6.19 -12.95
CA LEU A 46 11.88 -7.29 -13.53
C LEU A 46 11.39 -8.66 -13.05
N PHE A 47 11.12 -8.81 -11.75
CA PHE A 47 10.54 -10.03 -11.19
C PHE A 47 9.21 -10.39 -11.88
N ILE A 48 8.34 -9.41 -12.06
CA ILE A 48 7.03 -9.60 -12.69
C ILE A 48 7.15 -9.89 -14.19
N LEU A 49 8.08 -9.24 -14.90
CA LEU A 49 8.33 -9.50 -16.32
C LEU A 49 8.87 -10.91 -16.54
N VAL A 50 9.75 -11.40 -15.67
CA VAL A 50 10.18 -12.81 -15.67
C VAL A 50 8.96 -13.72 -15.46
N TRP A 51 8.13 -13.44 -14.46
CA TRP A 51 6.91 -14.21 -14.21
C TRP A 51 5.92 -14.19 -15.41
N LEU A 52 5.76 -13.04 -16.06
CA LEU A 52 4.95 -12.87 -17.27
C LEU A 52 5.50 -13.69 -18.44
N SER A 53 6.82 -13.71 -18.62
CA SER A 53 7.48 -14.44 -19.72
C SER A 53 7.30 -15.96 -19.61
N LEU A 54 7.25 -16.48 -18.38
CA LEU A 54 7.06 -17.90 -18.08
C LEU A 54 5.62 -18.37 -18.24
N ARG A 55 4.64 -17.47 -18.22
CA ARG A 55 3.20 -17.78 -18.35
C ARG A 55 2.60 -17.04 -19.54
N ARG A 56 2.88 -17.56 -20.74
CA ARG A 56 2.30 -17.08 -22.00
C ARG A 56 0.84 -17.52 -22.13
N HIS A 57 -0.07 -16.77 -21.53
CA HIS A 57 -1.49 -16.88 -21.78
C HIS A 57 -2.02 -15.57 -22.40
N ASP A 58 -3.27 -15.56 -22.87
CA ASP A 58 -3.92 -14.30 -23.20
C ASP A 58 -4.00 -13.40 -21.95
N ASN A 59 -3.21 -12.33 -21.95
CA ASN A 59 -2.93 -11.51 -20.78
C ASN A 59 -3.80 -10.25 -20.72
N GLY A 60 -4.67 -10.03 -21.72
CA GLY A 60 -5.56 -8.86 -21.79
C GLY A 60 -4.88 -7.56 -22.24
N LEU A 61 -3.62 -7.61 -22.69
CA LEU A 61 -2.81 -6.44 -23.08
C LEU A 61 -3.41 -5.58 -24.21
N ARG A 62 -4.40 -6.12 -24.94
CA ARG A 62 -5.17 -5.39 -25.97
C ARG A 62 -6.25 -4.46 -25.38
N SER A 63 -6.57 -4.55 -24.10
CA SER A 63 -7.63 -3.76 -23.47
C SER A 63 -7.15 -2.36 -23.10
N HIS A 64 -7.75 -1.31 -23.71
CA HIS A 64 -7.49 0.08 -23.32
C HIS A 64 -7.85 0.36 -21.86
N ARG A 65 -8.88 -0.32 -21.32
CA ARG A 65 -9.27 -0.18 -19.90
C ARG A 65 -8.23 -0.76 -18.96
N LEU A 66 -7.57 -1.84 -19.35
CA LEU A 66 -6.45 -2.41 -18.60
C LEU A 66 -5.32 -1.38 -18.48
N TRP A 67 -4.89 -0.80 -19.61
CA TRP A 67 -3.85 0.22 -19.63
C TRP A 67 -4.21 1.43 -18.79
N PHE A 68 -5.40 2.00 -18.99
CA PHE A 68 -5.85 3.16 -18.21
C PHE A 68 -5.79 2.92 -16.70
N TRP A 69 -6.44 1.85 -16.21
CA TRP A 69 -6.50 1.59 -14.77
C TRP A 69 -5.17 1.14 -14.17
N SER A 70 -4.33 0.43 -14.95
CA SER A 70 -2.98 0.06 -14.50
C SER A 70 -2.04 1.26 -14.46
N THR A 71 -2.18 2.21 -15.39
CA THR A 71 -1.46 3.49 -15.34
C THR A 71 -1.90 4.32 -14.15
N VAL A 72 -3.21 4.41 -13.87
CA VAL A 72 -3.71 5.05 -12.64
C VAL A 72 -3.14 4.37 -11.39
N ALA A 73 -3.03 3.04 -11.39
CA ALA A 73 -2.41 2.32 -10.29
C ALA A 73 -0.92 2.66 -10.13
N GLY A 74 -0.17 2.68 -11.22
CA GLY A 74 1.25 3.05 -11.23
C GLY A 74 1.49 4.49 -10.80
N LEU A 75 0.69 5.44 -11.28
CA LEU A 75 0.74 6.85 -10.85
C LEU A 75 0.36 7.01 -9.38
N GLY A 76 -0.64 6.27 -8.90
CA GLY A 76 -0.99 6.23 -7.48
C GLY A 76 0.17 5.70 -6.63
N ALA A 77 0.83 4.63 -7.06
CA ALA A 77 1.97 4.08 -6.33
C ALA A 77 3.20 5.02 -6.35
N ALA A 78 3.53 5.62 -7.50
CA ALA A 78 4.60 6.61 -7.60
C ALA A 78 4.31 7.89 -6.80
N GLY A 79 3.09 8.41 -6.91
CA GLY A 79 2.65 9.58 -6.16
C GLY A 79 2.67 9.31 -4.66
N ASN A 80 2.32 8.10 -4.22
CA ASN A 80 2.41 7.71 -2.82
C ASN A 80 3.85 7.85 -2.30
N PHE A 81 4.84 7.29 -2.99
CA PHE A 81 6.26 7.46 -2.61
C PHE A 81 6.72 8.91 -2.70
N ALA A 82 6.42 9.61 -3.80
CA ALA A 82 6.91 10.96 -4.03
C ALA A 82 6.37 11.95 -3.00
N PHE A 83 5.06 11.94 -2.74
CA PHE A 83 4.48 12.80 -1.73
C PHE A 83 4.83 12.38 -0.30
N TYR A 84 5.05 11.08 -0.06
CA TYR A 84 5.55 10.60 1.23
C TYR A 84 6.94 11.16 1.54
N PHE A 85 7.89 11.08 0.60
CA PHE A 85 9.22 11.63 0.80
C PHE A 85 9.23 13.17 0.88
N LEU A 86 8.40 13.84 0.09
CA LEU A 86 8.21 15.29 0.22
C LEU A 86 7.65 15.66 1.61
N SER A 87 6.76 14.84 2.17
CA SER A 87 6.24 15.04 3.53
C SER A 87 7.31 14.86 4.59
N ILE A 88 8.25 13.92 4.39
CA ILE A 88 9.41 13.71 5.26
C ILE A 88 10.35 14.92 5.19
N GLU A 89 10.68 15.39 3.99
CA GLU A 89 11.56 16.54 3.76
C GLU A 89 11.04 17.82 4.44
N HIS A 90 9.72 18.00 4.43
CA HIS A 90 9.04 19.18 4.98
C HIS A 90 8.38 18.95 6.35
N GLY A 91 8.76 17.87 7.02
CA GLY A 91 8.17 17.44 8.29
C GLY A 91 9.02 16.36 8.95
N SER A 92 8.44 15.16 9.09
CA SER A 92 9.17 14.01 9.64
C SER A 92 8.57 12.70 9.13
N VAL A 93 9.33 11.61 9.29
CA VAL A 93 8.88 10.24 9.00
C VAL A 93 7.58 9.91 9.75
N ALA A 94 7.48 10.31 11.01
CA ALA A 94 6.30 10.08 11.84
C ALA A 94 5.06 10.84 11.32
N VAL A 95 5.20 12.11 10.93
CA VAL A 95 4.10 12.89 10.32
C VAL A 95 3.68 12.28 9.00
N ALA A 96 4.66 12.02 8.11
CA ALA A 96 4.41 11.47 6.79
C ALA A 96 3.69 10.11 6.87
N ALA A 97 4.15 9.23 7.76
CA ALA A 97 3.54 7.92 7.97
C ALA A 97 2.12 8.04 8.51
N THR A 98 1.90 8.86 9.55
CA THR A 98 0.56 9.07 10.13
C THR A 98 -0.42 9.54 9.08
N LEU A 99 -0.05 10.56 8.30
CA LEU A 99 -0.93 11.15 7.29
C LEU A 99 -1.15 10.21 6.11
N MET A 100 -0.13 9.47 5.68
CA MET A 100 -0.26 8.46 4.64
C MET A 100 -1.22 7.33 5.08
N TYR A 101 -1.08 6.84 6.31
CA TYR A 101 -1.93 5.77 6.84
C TYR A 101 -3.32 6.23 7.26
N CYS A 102 -3.68 7.50 7.05
CA CYS A 102 -5.09 7.91 6.92
C CYS A 102 -5.74 7.38 5.63
N ALA A 103 -5.00 6.70 4.75
CA ALA A 103 -5.50 6.05 3.53
C ALA A 103 -6.84 5.30 3.68
N PRO A 104 -7.10 4.51 4.73
CA PRO A 104 -8.38 3.82 4.88
C PRO A 104 -9.59 4.75 4.93
N LEU A 105 -9.42 5.98 5.42
CA LEU A 105 -10.48 7.00 5.41
C LEU A 105 -10.85 7.37 3.96
N TYR A 106 -9.85 7.70 3.13
CA TYR A 106 -10.08 8.04 1.73
C TYR A 106 -10.67 6.87 0.95
N VAL A 107 -10.15 5.67 1.19
CA VAL A 107 -10.63 4.45 0.52
C VAL A 107 -12.07 4.14 0.90
N TYR A 108 -12.43 4.31 2.17
CA TYR A 108 -13.80 4.08 2.63
C TYR A 108 -14.78 5.14 2.10
N LEU A 109 -14.41 6.42 2.12
CA LEU A 109 -15.21 7.49 1.52
C LEU A 109 -15.44 7.28 0.02
N ALA A 110 -14.38 6.93 -0.73
CA ALA A 110 -14.49 6.59 -2.14
C ALA A 110 -15.34 5.33 -2.36
N SER A 111 -15.19 4.30 -1.53
CA SER A 111 -16.00 3.08 -1.60
C SER A 111 -17.49 3.35 -1.37
N PHE A 112 -17.81 4.28 -0.46
CA PHE A 112 -19.18 4.73 -0.22
C PHE A 112 -19.73 5.52 -1.41
N ALA A 113 -18.97 6.49 -1.93
CA ALA A 113 -19.37 7.29 -3.09
C ALA A 113 -19.60 6.44 -4.34
N LEU A 114 -18.77 5.42 -4.56
CA LEU A 114 -18.87 4.46 -5.65
C LEU A 114 -19.91 3.36 -5.40
N ARG A 115 -20.66 3.42 -4.28
CA ARG A 115 -21.68 2.44 -3.85
C ARG A 115 -21.16 1.00 -3.78
N LEU A 116 -19.85 0.84 -3.55
CA LEU A 116 -19.23 -0.46 -3.33
C LEU A 116 -19.49 -0.96 -1.92
N GLU A 117 -19.69 -0.05 -0.96
CA GLU A 117 -20.00 -0.35 0.43
C GLU A 117 -21.06 0.59 1.00
N LYS A 118 -21.78 0.12 2.02
CA LYS A 118 -22.74 0.92 2.79
C LYS A 118 -22.06 1.50 4.03
N PRO A 119 -22.45 2.71 4.47
CA PRO A 119 -21.89 3.32 5.66
C PRO A 119 -22.32 2.50 6.88
N ASN A 120 -21.34 2.07 7.67
CA ASN A 120 -21.53 1.27 8.86
C ASN A 120 -20.75 1.92 10.02
N ALA A 121 -21.41 2.08 11.16
CA ALA A 121 -20.80 2.60 12.39
C ALA A 121 -19.55 1.79 12.78
N LEU A 122 -19.59 0.45 12.63
CA LEU A 122 -18.45 -0.42 12.92
C LEU A 122 -17.20 -0.06 12.11
N LYS A 123 -17.37 0.27 10.82
CA LYS A 123 -16.25 0.63 9.94
C LYS A 123 -15.71 2.01 10.25
N TRP A 124 -16.58 2.97 10.58
CA TRP A 124 -16.16 4.30 11.04
C TRP A 124 -15.37 4.22 12.36
N THR A 125 -15.87 3.46 13.33
CA THR A 125 -15.15 3.23 14.59
C THR A 125 -13.81 2.54 14.33
N ALA A 126 -13.77 1.53 13.45
CA ALA A 126 -12.53 0.86 13.12
C ALA A 126 -11.50 1.79 12.47
N ILE A 127 -11.91 2.66 11.54
CA ILE A 127 -11.04 3.68 10.94
C ILE A 127 -10.51 4.63 12.01
N ALA A 128 -11.36 5.11 12.91
CA ALA A 128 -10.94 6.01 14.00
C ALA A 128 -9.93 5.33 14.94
N VAL A 129 -10.15 4.07 15.30
CA VAL A 129 -9.24 3.29 16.15
C VAL A 129 -7.91 3.04 15.46
N VAL A 130 -7.90 2.73 14.17
CA VAL A 130 -6.65 2.57 13.40
C VAL A 130 -5.88 3.88 13.31
N ILE A 131 -6.54 5.01 13.01
CA ILE A 131 -5.87 6.32 12.95
C ILE A 131 -5.28 6.68 14.32
N LEU A 132 -6.01 6.43 15.40
CA LEU A 132 -5.49 6.61 16.76
C LEU A 132 -4.28 5.70 17.02
N GLY A 133 -4.38 4.42 16.67
CA GLY A 133 -3.28 3.47 16.80
C GLY A 133 -2.04 3.89 16.01
N MET A 134 -2.22 4.44 14.81
CA MET A 134 -1.13 5.00 14.00
C MET A 134 -0.47 6.22 14.66
N GLY A 135 -1.26 7.13 15.24
CA GLY A 135 -0.71 8.28 15.97
C GLY A 135 0.09 7.89 17.21
N LEU A 136 -0.31 6.82 17.90
CA LEU A 136 0.45 6.25 19.01
C LEU A 136 1.72 5.53 18.53
N LEU A 137 1.63 4.79 17.42
CA LEU A 137 2.75 4.01 16.88
C LEU A 137 3.88 4.90 16.34
N THR A 138 3.52 6.00 15.70
CA THR A 138 4.47 6.92 15.06
C THR A 138 4.99 8.00 16.00
N GLU A 139 4.46 8.11 17.21
CA GLU A 139 4.81 9.16 18.18
C GLU A 139 4.60 10.58 17.66
N VAL A 140 3.67 10.78 16.72
CA VAL A 140 3.42 12.10 16.09
C VAL A 140 3.05 13.20 17.11
N HIS A 141 2.65 12.82 18.31
CA HIS A 141 2.30 13.71 19.41
C HIS A 141 3.50 14.34 20.12
N ASP A 142 4.70 13.75 20.02
CA ASP A 142 5.93 14.29 20.62
C ASP A 142 6.65 15.30 19.69
N ILE A 143 6.12 15.47 18.48
CA ILE A 143 6.67 16.39 17.49
C ILE A 143 6.23 17.81 17.84
N GLY A 144 7.19 18.63 18.27
CA GLY A 144 6.95 20.06 18.50
C GLY A 144 6.38 20.75 17.25
N ALA A 145 5.37 21.61 17.44
CA ALA A 145 4.63 22.25 16.35
C ALA A 145 5.49 23.04 15.34
N ASN A 146 6.71 23.42 15.72
CA ASN A 146 7.66 24.14 14.86
C ASN A 146 8.36 23.25 13.81
N GLY A 147 8.23 21.92 13.92
CA GLY A 147 8.83 20.97 12.97
C GLY A 147 7.92 20.55 11.82
N ILE A 148 6.67 21.04 11.77
CA ILE A 148 5.66 20.59 10.81
C ILE A 148 5.24 21.75 9.92
N THR A 149 5.54 21.66 8.62
CA THR A 149 5.11 22.68 7.66
C THR A 149 3.76 22.32 7.02
N PRO A 150 2.97 23.30 6.56
CA PRO A 150 1.74 23.03 5.81
C PRO A 150 1.98 22.21 4.52
N ILE A 151 3.15 22.38 3.90
CA ILE A 151 3.58 21.60 2.74
C ILE A 151 3.74 20.13 3.13
N GLY A 152 4.42 19.86 4.25
CA GLY A 152 4.59 18.51 4.76
C GLY A 152 3.26 17.82 5.07
N ILE A 153 2.31 18.54 5.66
CA ILE A 153 0.96 18.02 5.92
C ILE A 153 0.22 17.72 4.61
N GLY A 154 0.21 18.68 3.68
CA GLY A 154 -0.45 18.52 2.38
C GLY A 154 0.12 17.33 1.59
N ALA A 155 1.44 17.19 1.57
CA ALA A 155 2.13 16.08 0.93
C ALA A 155 1.77 14.73 1.60
N GLY A 156 1.77 14.63 2.93
CA GLY A 156 1.40 13.40 3.63
C GLY A 156 -0.04 12.96 3.34
N LEU A 157 -0.99 13.90 3.31
CA LEU A 157 -2.39 13.62 2.96
C LEU A 157 -2.52 13.20 1.48
N LEU A 158 -1.78 13.86 0.57
CA LEU A 158 -1.72 13.46 -0.84
C LEU A 158 -1.11 12.07 -1.01
N ALA A 159 -0.12 11.68 -0.21
CA ALA A 159 0.44 10.33 -0.22
C ALA A 159 -0.64 9.30 0.14
N GLY A 160 -1.47 9.56 1.16
CA GLY A 160 -2.61 8.71 1.51
C GLY A 160 -3.70 8.67 0.42
N LEU A 161 -3.95 9.78 -0.26
CA LEU A 161 -4.87 9.82 -1.41
C LEU A 161 -4.34 8.98 -2.57
N CYS A 162 -3.05 9.10 -2.89
CA CYS A 162 -2.36 8.29 -3.88
C CYS A 162 -2.37 6.80 -3.52
N TYR A 163 -2.30 6.47 -2.22
CA TYR A 163 -2.54 5.11 -1.72
C TYR A 163 -3.92 4.63 -2.20
N ALA A 164 -4.98 5.39 -1.91
CA ALA A 164 -6.33 5.04 -2.34
C ALA A 164 -6.44 4.87 -3.87
N LEU A 165 -5.83 5.78 -4.64
CA LEU A 165 -5.81 5.71 -6.10
C LEU A 165 -5.20 4.40 -6.60
N PHE A 166 -4.10 3.93 -6.02
CA PHE A 166 -3.50 2.68 -6.48
C PHE A 166 -4.37 1.46 -6.15
N ILE A 167 -5.01 1.42 -4.97
CA ILE A 167 -5.93 0.33 -4.61
C ILE A 167 -7.06 0.24 -5.63
N PHE A 168 -7.71 1.37 -5.92
CA PHE A 168 -8.81 1.42 -6.89
C PHE A 168 -8.33 1.13 -8.32
N GLY A 169 -7.16 1.64 -8.70
CA GLY A 169 -6.51 1.32 -9.97
C GLY A 169 -6.35 -0.19 -10.17
N PHE A 170 -5.77 -0.89 -9.19
CA PHE A 170 -5.67 -2.35 -9.27
C PHE A 170 -7.03 -3.05 -9.25
N LYS A 171 -7.98 -2.58 -8.43
CA LYS A 171 -9.33 -3.16 -8.35
C LYS A 171 -10.06 -3.08 -9.69
N TYR A 172 -9.98 -1.94 -10.39
CA TYR A 172 -10.65 -1.72 -11.67
C TYR A 172 -9.86 -2.24 -12.87
N ALA A 173 -8.55 -2.43 -12.76
CA ALA A 173 -7.75 -3.12 -13.77
C ALA A 173 -7.99 -4.65 -13.75
N ALA A 174 -8.25 -5.23 -12.57
CA ALA A 174 -8.38 -6.67 -12.36
C ALA A 174 -9.35 -7.42 -13.30
N PRO A 175 -10.52 -6.87 -13.70
CA PRO A 175 -11.44 -7.52 -14.64
C PRO A 175 -10.97 -7.48 -16.10
N HIS A 176 -9.96 -6.67 -16.44
CA HIS A 176 -9.57 -6.36 -17.81
C HIS A 176 -8.25 -7.01 -18.25
N GLY A 177 -7.56 -7.69 -17.35
CA GLY A 177 -6.30 -8.36 -17.68
C GLY A 177 -5.78 -9.30 -16.59
N SER A 178 -4.68 -9.97 -16.94
CA SER A 178 -3.95 -10.83 -16.02
C SER A 178 -3.25 -10.00 -14.92
N PRO A 179 -3.07 -10.55 -13.71
CA PRO A 179 -2.28 -9.91 -12.65
C PRO A 179 -0.89 -9.45 -13.12
N GLN A 180 -0.22 -10.29 -13.92
CA GLN A 180 1.09 -10.01 -14.49
C GLN A 180 1.08 -8.74 -15.34
N ALA A 181 0.11 -8.62 -16.25
CA ALA A 181 -0.02 -7.48 -17.14
C ALA A 181 -0.31 -6.19 -16.37
N ILE A 182 -1.24 -6.24 -15.41
CA ILE A 182 -1.59 -5.11 -14.56
C ILE A 182 -0.36 -4.58 -13.82
N LEU A 183 0.34 -5.47 -13.12
CA LEU A 183 1.50 -5.11 -12.32
C LEU A 183 2.67 -4.64 -13.19
N SER A 184 2.89 -5.24 -14.36
CA SER A 184 3.94 -4.81 -15.30
C SER A 184 3.72 -3.37 -15.76
N ILE A 185 2.49 -3.01 -16.15
CA ILE A 185 2.17 -1.64 -16.58
C ILE A 185 2.31 -0.67 -15.40
N ALA A 186 1.77 -1.03 -14.23
CA ALA A 186 1.81 -0.17 -13.05
C ALA A 186 3.25 0.11 -12.58
N PHE A 187 4.10 -0.92 -12.49
CA PHE A 187 5.49 -0.74 -12.07
C PHE A 187 6.37 -0.10 -13.14
N LEU A 188 6.07 -0.28 -14.42
CA LEU A 188 6.71 0.48 -15.49
C LEU A 188 6.42 1.99 -15.33
N VAL A 189 5.15 2.35 -15.13
CA VAL A 189 4.75 3.75 -14.89
C VAL A 189 5.42 4.28 -13.63
N LEU A 190 5.48 3.49 -12.56
CA LEU A 190 6.16 3.88 -11.33
C LEU A 190 7.66 4.13 -11.57
N ALA A 191 8.36 3.22 -12.23
CA ALA A 191 9.78 3.38 -12.53
C ALA A 191 10.03 4.62 -13.40
N CYS A 192 9.22 4.84 -14.42
CA CYS A 192 9.31 6.04 -15.28
C CYS A 192 9.01 7.34 -14.53
N ALA A 193 8.15 7.32 -13.52
CA ALA A 193 7.87 8.52 -12.71
C ALA A 193 8.97 8.80 -11.68
N LEU A 194 9.53 7.76 -11.05
CA LEU A 194 10.51 7.92 -9.96
C LEU A 194 11.95 8.09 -10.45
N ILE A 195 12.28 7.72 -11.69
CA ILE A 195 13.63 7.95 -12.24
C ILE A 195 14.00 9.44 -12.36
N TRP A 196 13.01 10.32 -12.50
CA TRP A 196 13.26 11.77 -12.62
C TRP A 196 13.74 12.42 -11.32
N PRO A 197 13.06 12.24 -10.16
CA PRO A 197 13.53 12.77 -8.88
C PRO A 197 14.68 11.98 -8.25
N ALA A 198 14.97 10.75 -8.70
CA ALA A 198 16.06 9.95 -8.16
C ALA A 198 17.44 10.56 -8.45
N ASP A 199 18.33 10.55 -7.44
CA ASP A 199 19.70 11.01 -7.63
C ASP A 199 20.43 10.15 -8.68
N ARG A 200 20.99 10.80 -9.70
CA ARG A 200 21.58 10.13 -10.86
C ARG A 200 22.88 9.40 -10.53
N ALA A 201 23.71 9.99 -9.68
CA ALA A 201 25.00 9.42 -9.32
C ALA A 201 24.81 8.17 -8.47
N GLN A 202 23.94 8.26 -7.47
CA GLN A 202 23.53 7.14 -6.65
C GLN A 202 22.82 6.07 -7.47
N THR A 203 21.91 6.44 -8.38
CA THR A 203 21.22 5.46 -9.25
C THR A 203 22.20 4.56 -10.01
N LEU A 204 23.32 5.11 -10.49
CA LEU A 204 24.39 4.34 -11.13
C LEU A 204 25.22 3.55 -10.11
N ALA A 205 25.53 4.15 -8.96
CA ALA A 205 26.34 3.51 -7.91
C ALA A 205 25.69 2.26 -7.32
N VAL A 206 24.35 2.17 -7.32
CA VAL A 206 23.62 0.99 -6.84
C VAL A 206 24.03 -0.31 -7.57
N LEU A 207 24.43 -0.23 -8.84
CA LEU A 207 24.80 -1.42 -9.61
C LEU A 207 26.12 -2.07 -9.17
N SER A 208 26.92 -1.34 -8.40
CA SER A 208 28.23 -1.77 -7.91
C SER A 208 28.35 -1.75 -6.38
N THR A 209 27.28 -1.39 -5.66
CA THR A 209 27.33 -1.32 -4.19
C THR A 209 27.35 -2.70 -3.53
N PRO A 210 28.05 -2.89 -2.40
CA PRO A 210 27.86 -4.05 -1.54
C PRO A 210 26.41 -4.19 -1.02
N ASP A 211 25.61 -3.13 -0.99
CA ASP A 211 24.22 -3.15 -0.52
C ASP A 211 23.22 -3.75 -1.54
N TRP A 212 23.70 -4.17 -2.71
CA TRP A 212 22.85 -4.72 -3.78
C TRP A 212 21.91 -5.85 -3.31
N PRO A 213 22.32 -6.78 -2.42
CA PRO A 213 21.41 -7.77 -1.86
C PRO A 213 20.21 -7.16 -1.12
N LEU A 214 20.39 -6.02 -0.45
CA LEU A 214 19.32 -5.30 0.22
C LEU A 214 18.36 -4.68 -0.80
N PHE A 215 18.86 -4.07 -1.88
CA PHE A 215 18.02 -3.59 -2.99
C PHE A 215 17.24 -4.74 -3.66
N ALA A 216 17.88 -5.89 -3.86
CA ALA A 216 17.23 -7.09 -4.41
C ALA A 216 16.10 -7.58 -3.49
N ALA A 217 16.38 -7.71 -2.19
CA ALA A 217 15.38 -8.11 -1.20
C ALA A 217 14.23 -7.10 -1.09
N LEU A 218 14.55 -5.80 -1.09
CA LEU A 218 13.60 -4.69 -1.11
C LEU A 218 12.61 -4.81 -2.28
N GLY A 219 13.12 -4.98 -3.51
CA GLY A 219 12.27 -5.07 -4.69
C GLY A 219 11.47 -6.37 -4.76
N VAL A 220 12.09 -7.50 -4.46
CA VAL A 220 11.41 -8.81 -4.52
C VAL A 220 10.34 -8.92 -3.45
N LEU A 221 10.63 -8.57 -2.19
CA LEU A 221 9.64 -8.62 -1.11
C LEU A 221 8.64 -7.48 -1.23
N GLY A 222 9.10 -6.26 -1.48
CA GLY A 222 8.29 -5.04 -1.42
C GLY A 222 7.47 -4.72 -2.67
N ALA A 223 7.85 -5.20 -3.85
CA ALA A 223 7.15 -4.93 -5.10
C ALA A 223 6.79 -6.20 -5.88
N GLY A 224 7.67 -7.19 -5.94
CA GLY A 224 7.42 -8.44 -6.65
C GLY A 224 6.40 -9.33 -5.94
N LEU A 225 6.85 -10.11 -4.97
CA LEU A 225 6.05 -11.11 -4.27
C LEU A 225 4.83 -10.51 -3.58
N SER A 226 5.00 -9.39 -2.86
CA SER A 226 3.91 -8.73 -2.14
C SER A 226 2.77 -8.31 -3.06
N PHE A 227 3.04 -7.63 -4.19
CA PHE A 227 1.96 -7.18 -5.06
C PHE A 227 1.32 -8.31 -5.86
N VAL A 228 2.07 -9.39 -6.16
CA VAL A 228 1.49 -10.61 -6.72
C VAL A 228 0.45 -11.19 -5.75
N VAL A 229 0.81 -11.37 -4.48
CA VAL A 229 -0.10 -11.88 -3.45
C VAL A 229 -1.26 -10.90 -3.23
N TYR A 230 -0.97 -9.59 -3.17
CA TYR A 230 -1.93 -8.52 -2.95
C TYR A 230 -3.02 -8.49 -4.02
N ILE A 231 -2.66 -8.52 -5.31
CA ILE A 231 -3.66 -8.40 -6.40
C ILE A 231 -4.61 -9.61 -6.44
N TYR A 232 -4.13 -10.81 -6.07
CA TYR A 232 -5.00 -11.97 -5.91
C TYR A 232 -5.95 -11.83 -4.71
N GLY A 233 -5.47 -11.28 -3.59
CA GLY A 233 -6.31 -10.94 -2.43
C GLY A 233 -7.35 -9.87 -2.77
N LEU A 234 -6.93 -8.77 -3.38
CA LEU A 234 -7.75 -7.60 -3.72
C LEU A 234 -8.89 -7.93 -4.69
N ARG A 235 -8.73 -8.93 -5.56
CA ARG A 235 -9.80 -9.39 -6.45
C ARG A 235 -11.07 -9.77 -5.68
N LYS A 236 -10.91 -10.41 -4.51
CA LYS A 236 -12.02 -10.93 -3.70
C LYS A 236 -12.29 -10.14 -2.42
N THR A 237 -11.43 -9.17 -2.09
CA THR A 237 -11.59 -8.27 -0.94
C THR A 237 -12.14 -6.92 -1.41
N SER A 238 -12.95 -6.25 -0.60
CA SER A 238 -13.36 -4.87 -0.90
C SER A 238 -12.18 -3.92 -0.71
N PRO A 239 -12.10 -2.79 -1.46
CA PRO A 239 -11.01 -1.82 -1.29
C PRO A 239 -10.85 -1.35 0.16
N ALA A 240 -11.95 -1.04 0.85
CA ALA A 240 -11.92 -0.58 2.24
C ALA A 240 -11.40 -1.65 3.21
N LEU A 241 -11.80 -2.92 3.06
CA LEU A 241 -11.24 -3.99 3.88
C LEU A 241 -9.75 -4.21 3.55
N ALA A 242 -9.36 -4.14 2.27
CA ALA A 242 -7.98 -4.30 1.86
C ALA A 242 -7.08 -3.19 2.43
N SER A 243 -7.53 -1.93 2.43
CA SER A 243 -6.78 -0.82 3.03
C SER A 243 -6.65 -0.95 4.54
N MET A 244 -7.70 -1.44 5.23
CA MET A 244 -7.61 -1.69 6.67
C MET A 244 -6.62 -2.82 6.97
N VAL A 245 -6.70 -3.94 6.25
CA VAL A 245 -5.77 -5.07 6.44
C VAL A 245 -4.32 -4.68 6.14
N ALA A 246 -4.12 -3.74 5.21
CA ALA A 246 -2.79 -3.23 4.90
C ALA A 246 -2.12 -2.51 6.09
N MET A 247 -2.86 -2.10 7.13
CA MET A 247 -2.29 -1.50 8.35
C MET A 247 -1.43 -2.47 9.17
N ILE A 248 -1.37 -3.75 8.79
CA ILE A 248 -0.35 -4.69 9.30
C ILE A 248 1.07 -4.26 8.91
N GLU A 249 1.21 -3.53 7.80
CA GLU A 249 2.49 -3.01 7.30
C GLU A 249 3.28 -2.18 8.32
N PRO A 250 2.74 -1.07 8.88
CA PRO A 250 3.46 -0.26 9.85
C PRO A 250 3.78 -1.01 11.15
N VAL A 251 2.93 -1.94 11.58
CA VAL A 251 3.20 -2.82 12.72
C VAL A 251 4.39 -3.72 12.42
N THR A 252 4.42 -4.33 11.22
CA THR A 252 5.53 -5.20 10.80
C THR A 252 6.83 -4.42 10.66
N ALA A 253 6.78 -3.19 10.13
CA ALA A 253 7.95 -2.32 10.04
C ALA A 253 8.50 -1.96 11.44
N SER A 254 7.62 -1.66 12.41
CA SER A 254 8.03 -1.36 13.79
C SER A 254 8.65 -2.58 14.48
N LEU A 255 8.09 -3.78 14.25
CA LEU A 255 8.68 -5.03 14.74
C LEU A 255 10.02 -5.35 14.07
N PHE A 256 10.19 -4.99 12.79
CA PHE A 256 11.48 -5.11 12.11
C PHE A 256 12.54 -4.25 12.79
N GLY A 257 12.22 -2.98 13.09
CA GLY A 257 13.12 -2.07 13.82
C GLY A 257 13.51 -2.63 15.19
N LEU A 258 12.51 -3.08 15.97
CA LEU A 258 12.74 -3.69 17.29
C LEU A 258 13.64 -4.93 17.24
N LEU A 259 13.42 -5.83 16.27
CA LEU A 259 14.05 -7.16 16.27
C LEU A 259 15.39 -7.21 15.52
N LEU A 260 15.59 -6.32 14.53
CA LEU A 260 16.75 -6.37 13.62
C LEU A 260 17.61 -5.12 13.68
N LEU A 261 17.08 -3.99 14.16
CA LEU A 261 17.81 -2.72 14.28
C LEU A 261 18.07 -2.34 15.75
N ASP A 262 17.72 -3.22 16.70
CA ASP A 262 17.82 -3.01 18.15
C ASP A 262 17.14 -1.71 18.63
N GLU A 263 16.10 -1.26 17.93
CA GLU A 263 15.30 -0.09 18.33
C GLU A 263 14.44 -0.41 19.56
N SER A 264 14.37 0.50 20.52
CA SER A 264 13.48 0.33 21.68
C SER A 264 12.08 0.85 21.38
N LEU A 265 11.05 0.01 21.60
CA LEU A 265 9.67 0.47 21.57
C LEU A 265 9.21 0.92 22.95
N VAL A 266 8.60 2.10 23.01
CA VAL A 266 7.95 2.61 24.22
C VAL A 266 6.51 2.09 24.33
N TRP A 267 5.96 2.16 25.53
CA TRP A 267 4.70 1.47 25.87
C TRP A 267 3.51 1.87 24.97
N HIS A 268 3.45 3.13 24.54
CA HIS A 268 2.35 3.65 23.73
C HIS A 268 2.44 3.20 22.27
N GLN A 269 3.64 3.00 21.71
CA GLN A 269 3.81 2.34 20.41
C GLN A 269 3.29 0.89 20.47
N GLY A 270 3.59 0.18 21.56
CA GLY A 270 3.02 -1.14 21.88
C GLY A 270 1.49 -1.15 21.86
N LEU A 271 0.88 -0.16 22.52
CA LEU A 271 -0.58 0.01 22.51
C LEU A 271 -1.12 0.30 21.11
N GLY A 272 -0.45 1.17 20.33
CA GLY A 272 -0.79 1.49 18.96
C GLY A 272 -0.83 0.26 18.06
N MET A 273 0.21 -0.58 18.13
CA MET A 273 0.27 -1.86 17.42
C MET A 273 -0.90 -2.79 17.81
N GLY A 274 -1.18 -2.91 19.11
CA GLY A 274 -2.29 -3.71 19.62
C GLY A 274 -3.65 -3.26 19.06
N LEU A 275 -3.91 -1.95 19.08
CA LEU A 275 -5.15 -1.37 18.54
C LEU A 275 -5.32 -1.66 17.05
N ILE A 276 -4.26 -1.52 16.27
CA ILE A 276 -4.27 -1.79 14.83
C ILE A 276 -4.58 -3.27 14.59
N LEU A 277 -3.82 -4.19 15.21
CA LEU A 277 -3.96 -5.63 14.99
C LEU A 277 -5.33 -6.16 15.42
N VAL A 278 -5.84 -5.74 16.58
CA VAL A 278 -7.18 -6.14 17.06
C VAL A 278 -8.25 -5.65 16.09
N THR A 279 -8.17 -4.40 15.66
CA THR A 279 -9.16 -3.81 14.74
C THR A 279 -9.17 -4.51 13.39
N VAL A 280 -7.99 -4.75 12.81
CA VAL A 280 -7.86 -5.46 11.53
C VAL A 280 -8.36 -6.89 11.62
N THR A 281 -8.03 -7.59 12.71
CA THR A 281 -8.48 -8.98 12.94
C THR A 281 -10.00 -9.03 13.09
N ALA A 282 -10.57 -8.17 13.93
CA ALA A 282 -12.01 -8.09 14.15
C ALA A 282 -12.78 -7.80 12.84
N LEU A 283 -12.33 -6.83 12.04
CA LEU A 283 -12.94 -6.52 10.74
C LEU A 283 -12.81 -7.67 9.74
N SER A 284 -11.68 -8.38 9.74
CA SER A 284 -11.43 -9.51 8.84
C SER A 284 -12.34 -10.69 9.15
N VAL A 285 -12.55 -10.99 10.43
CA VAL A 285 -13.48 -12.05 10.90
C VAL A 285 -14.93 -11.64 10.61
N TYR A 286 -15.33 -10.42 10.99
CA TYR A 286 -16.70 -9.94 10.77
C TYR A 286 -17.10 -9.94 9.29
N SER A 287 -16.17 -9.59 8.39
CA SER A 287 -16.40 -9.61 6.95
C SER A 287 -16.42 -11.03 6.36
N SER A 288 -15.79 -12.00 7.03
CA SER A 288 -15.74 -13.41 6.62
C SER A 288 -16.98 -14.20 7.06
N ASP A 289 -17.58 -13.86 8.21
CA ASP A 289 -18.73 -14.55 8.81
C ASP A 289 -20.09 -14.24 8.15
N GLY A 290 -20.11 -13.54 7.03
CA GLY A 290 -21.23 -13.62 6.10
C GLY A 290 -22.58 -13.12 6.62
N ARG A 291 -22.63 -12.16 7.57
CA ARG A 291 -23.87 -11.39 7.71
C ARG A 291 -24.11 -10.65 6.39
N PRO A 292 -25.17 -10.98 5.64
CA PRO A 292 -25.35 -10.44 4.30
C PRO A 292 -25.57 -8.94 4.42
N LEU A 293 -24.68 -8.14 3.83
CA LEU A 293 -25.06 -6.82 3.37
C LEU A 293 -26.23 -7.05 2.40
N SER A 294 -27.42 -6.65 2.84
CA SER A 294 -28.71 -6.99 2.23
C SER A 294 -28.65 -7.07 0.71
N ARG A 295 -28.82 -8.29 0.17
CA ARG A 295 -29.22 -8.51 -1.21
C ARG A 295 -30.58 -7.85 -1.39
N HIS A 296 -30.61 -6.65 -1.98
CA HIS A 296 -31.82 -6.22 -2.65
C HIS A 296 -31.76 -6.73 -4.09
N SER A 297 -32.57 -7.75 -4.33
CA SER A 297 -33.10 -8.08 -5.65
C SER A 297 -33.81 -6.85 -6.21
N VAL A 298 -33.14 -6.13 -7.10
CA VAL A 298 -33.81 -5.20 -8.02
C VAL A 298 -33.28 -5.51 -9.41
N PHE A 299 -33.77 -6.59 -10.01
CA PHE A 299 -34.03 -6.68 -11.44
C PHE A 299 -34.82 -7.95 -11.73
N THR A 300 -36.14 -7.81 -11.86
CA THR A 300 -36.96 -8.40 -12.93
C THR A 300 -38.38 -7.87 -12.78
N SER A 301 -38.64 -6.66 -13.27
CA SER A 301 -39.91 -6.39 -13.93
C SER A 301 -39.74 -6.77 -15.39
N ARG A 302 -40.45 -7.80 -15.83
CA ARG A 302 -40.94 -7.86 -17.21
C ARG A 302 -42.35 -8.40 -17.16
N HIS A 303 -43.28 -7.46 -17.34
CA HIS A 303 -44.56 -7.68 -17.98
C HIS A 303 -44.46 -8.77 -19.06
N ARG A 304 -45.36 -9.74 -19.00
CA ARG A 304 -46.15 -10.16 -20.16
C ARG A 304 -47.54 -10.53 -19.66
N HIS A 305 -48.50 -9.81 -20.22
CA HIS A 305 -49.89 -10.24 -20.39
C HIS A 305 -49.95 -11.56 -21.15
#